data_AF-W0EFU8-F1
#
_entry.id   AF-W0EFU8-F1
#
_cell.length_a   1.000
_cell.length_b   1.000
_cell.length_c   1.000
_cell.angle_alpha   90.00
_cell.angle_beta   90.00
_cell.angle_gamma   90.00
#
_symmetry.space_group_name_H-M   'P 1'
#
loop_
_entity.id
_entity.type
_entity.pdbx_description
1 polymer ?
#
loop_
_entity_poly.entity_id
_entity_poly.type
_entity_poly.pdbx_seq_one_letter_code
_entity_poly.pdbx_strand_id
1 'polypeptide(L)'
;MKSDALSEDWQMIEGLKTIKEQMDEIVRMMEKDRPYEEIIIQLEVIYSALSNTTSALAQCYVKSSMIESLQKGDKDKSFEFIKKPIEILMRVSEHSSLLKQLQSIEA
;
A
#
# COMPACT_ATOMS: atom_id res chain seq x y z
N MET A 1 -21.77 -6.88 -9.53
CA MET A 1 -20.99 -7.01 -8.28
C MET A 1 -19.73 -7.87 -8.40
N LYS A 2 -19.67 -8.98 -9.17
CA LYS A 2 -18.40 -9.70 -9.42
C LYS A 2 -17.36 -8.93 -10.28
N SER A 3 -17.83 -7.99 -11.11
CA SER A 3 -16.99 -7.20 -12.02
C SER A 3 -16.02 -6.26 -11.31
N ASP A 4 -16.47 -5.64 -10.21
CA ASP A 4 -15.73 -4.53 -9.60
C ASP A 4 -14.61 -5.03 -8.68
N ALA A 5 -14.83 -6.13 -7.95
CA ALA A 5 -13.80 -6.77 -7.11
C ALA A 5 -12.63 -7.34 -7.93
N LEU A 6 -12.92 -7.89 -9.13
CA LEU A 6 -11.88 -8.33 -10.06
C LEU A 6 -11.03 -7.16 -10.56
N SER A 7 -11.58 -5.94 -10.61
CA SER A 7 -10.82 -4.75 -11.01
C SER A 7 -9.93 -4.21 -9.89
N GLU A 8 -10.39 -4.25 -8.63
CA GLU A 8 -9.62 -3.79 -7.46
C GLU A 8 -8.42 -4.72 -7.19
N ASP A 9 -8.64 -6.05 -7.16
CA ASP A 9 -7.58 -7.03 -6.96
C ASP A 9 -6.54 -7.00 -8.08
N TRP A 10 -6.98 -6.86 -9.33
CA TRP A 10 -6.09 -6.78 -10.48
C TRP A 10 -5.19 -5.53 -10.42
N GLN A 11 -5.74 -4.36 -10.07
CA GLN A 11 -4.94 -3.13 -9.94
C GLN A 11 -3.85 -3.27 -8.86
N MET A 12 -4.16 -3.91 -7.73
CA MET A 12 -3.18 -4.15 -6.67
C MET A 12 -2.10 -5.13 -7.11
N ILE A 13 -2.48 -6.20 -7.82
CA ILE A 13 -1.53 -7.17 -8.39
C ILE A 13 -0.58 -6.49 -9.41
N GLU A 14 -1.10 -5.65 -10.31
CA GLU A 14 -0.28 -4.91 -11.26
C GLU A 14 0.65 -3.91 -10.57
N GLY A 15 0.19 -3.26 -9.49
CA GLY A 15 1.03 -2.43 -8.63
C GLY A 15 2.22 -3.21 -8.04
N LEU A 16 1.97 -4.40 -7.50
CA LEU A 16 3.02 -5.28 -6.97
C LEU A 16 4.00 -5.77 -8.04
N LYS A 17 3.51 -6.08 -9.25
CA LYS A 17 4.38 -6.45 -10.38
C LYS A 17 5.29 -5.29 -10.79
N THR A 18 4.74 -4.08 -10.87
CA THR A 18 5.51 -2.86 -11.18
C THR A 18 6.60 -2.64 -10.14
N ILE A 19 6.27 -2.76 -8.85
CA ILE A 19 7.24 -2.64 -7.74
C ILE A 19 8.36 -3.66 -7.89
N LYS A 20 8.04 -4.92 -8.24
CA LYS A 20 9.04 -5.96 -8.48
C LYS A 20 9.99 -5.58 -9.61
N GLU A 21 9.45 -5.11 -10.74
CA GLU A 21 10.28 -4.68 -11.88
C GLU A 21 11.19 -3.50 -11.52
N GLN A 22 10.70 -2.56 -10.72
CA GLN A 22 11.50 -1.44 -10.20
C GLN A 22 12.62 -1.93 -9.26
N MET A 23 12.35 -2.90 -8.39
CA MET A 23 13.39 -3.51 -7.54
C MET A 23 14.47 -4.20 -8.38
N ASP A 24 14.07 -4.94 -9.41
CA ASP A 24 15.01 -5.58 -10.33
C ASP A 24 15.89 -4.53 -11.04
N GLU A 25 15.35 -3.37 -11.38
CA GLU A 25 16.14 -2.28 -11.97
C GLU A 25 17.12 -1.66 -10.98
N ILE A 26 16.76 -1.49 -9.71
CA ILE A 26 17.68 -1.01 -8.68
C ILE A 26 18.89 -1.94 -8.52
N VAL A 27 18.66 -3.26 -8.52
CA VAL A 27 19.75 -4.24 -8.51
C VAL A 27 20.67 -4.02 -9.70
N ARG A 28 20.13 -3.83 -10.92
CA ARG A 28 20.93 -3.53 -12.11
C ARG A 28 21.67 -2.20 -12.02
N MET A 29 21.10 -1.18 -11.37
CA MET A 29 21.77 0.09 -11.15
C MET A 29 22.99 -0.08 -10.25
N MET A 30 22.86 -0.87 -9.18
CA MET A 30 23.97 -1.21 -8.29
C MET A 30 25.05 -2.03 -9.00
N GLU A 31 24.66 -3.04 -9.80
CA GLU A 31 25.59 -3.84 -10.61
C GLU A 31 26.36 -3.03 -11.65
N LYS A 32 25.83 -1.86 -12.06
CA LYS A 32 26.44 -0.94 -13.03
C LYS A 32 27.15 0.25 -12.38
N ASP A 33 27.37 0.22 -11.07
CA ASP A 33 28.00 1.30 -10.30
C ASP A 33 27.35 2.67 -10.55
N ARG A 34 26.01 2.71 -10.69
CA ARG A 34 25.27 3.98 -10.82
C ARG A 34 25.42 4.82 -9.54
N PRO A 35 25.35 6.16 -9.64
CA PRO A 35 25.45 7.03 -8.47
C PRO A 35 24.41 6.68 -7.40
N TYR A 36 24.82 6.66 -6.14
CA TYR A 36 23.93 6.33 -5.02
C TYR A 36 22.72 7.28 -4.92
N GLU A 37 22.88 8.54 -5.26
CA GLU A 37 21.78 9.51 -5.33
C GLU A 37 20.66 9.04 -6.27
N GLU A 38 21.01 8.54 -7.46
CA GLU A 38 20.02 8.02 -8.41
C GLU A 38 19.34 6.74 -7.88
N ILE A 39 20.08 5.88 -7.19
CA ILE A 39 19.54 4.66 -6.57
C ILE A 39 18.56 5.04 -5.46
N ILE A 40 18.90 6.04 -4.63
CA ILE A 40 18.04 6.54 -3.55
C ILE A 40 16.74 7.10 -4.13
N ILE A 41 16.80 7.93 -5.17
CA ILE A 41 15.61 8.47 -5.84
C ILE A 41 14.70 7.34 -6.35
N GLN A 42 15.25 6.26 -6.90
CA GLN A 42 14.43 5.13 -7.34
C GLN A 42 13.83 4.33 -6.17
N LEU A 43 14.54 4.20 -5.04
CA LEU A 43 13.99 3.59 -3.82
C LEU A 43 12.78 4.40 -3.29
N GLU A 44 12.81 5.72 -3.39
CA GLU A 44 11.68 6.57 -2.99
C GLU A 44 10.44 6.35 -3.88
N VAL A 45 10.66 6.19 -5.19
CA VAL A 45 9.58 5.84 -6.14
C VAL A 45 8.94 4.51 -5.75
N ILE A 46 9.75 3.49 -5.44
CA ILE A 46 9.27 2.18 -4.98
C ILE A 46 8.48 2.32 -3.69
N TYR A 47 8.99 3.09 -2.71
CA TYR A 47 8.29 3.30 -1.46
C TYR A 47 6.91 3.93 -1.69
N SER A 48 6.83 4.94 -2.57
CA SER A 48 5.57 5.58 -2.93
C SER A 48 4.58 4.59 -3.57
N ALA A 49 5.04 3.79 -4.53
CA ALA A 49 4.21 2.76 -5.17
C ALA A 49 3.73 1.70 -4.16
N LEU A 50 4.59 1.26 -3.25
CA LEU A 50 4.26 0.31 -2.20
C LEU A 50 3.24 0.88 -1.20
N SER A 51 3.41 2.13 -0.80
CA SER A 51 2.48 2.85 0.08
C SER A 51 1.08 2.96 -0.54
N ASN A 52 1.00 3.30 -1.83
CA ASN A 52 -0.27 3.37 -2.56
C ASN A 52 -0.94 2.00 -2.65
N THR A 53 -0.19 0.97 -3.01
CA THR A 53 -0.70 -0.41 -3.11
C THR A 53 -1.20 -0.92 -1.76
N THR A 54 -0.46 -0.63 -0.68
CA THR A 54 -0.85 -1.00 0.69
C THR A 54 -2.12 -0.29 1.12
N SER A 55 -2.25 1.00 0.78
CA SER A 55 -3.47 1.78 1.08
C SER A 55 -4.69 1.21 0.36
N ALA A 56 -4.55 0.83 -0.92
CA ALA A 56 -5.62 0.19 -1.69
C ALA A 56 -6.05 -1.16 -1.07
N LEU A 57 -5.09 -2.00 -0.69
CA LEU A 57 -5.35 -3.28 -0.02
C LEU A 57 -6.11 -3.09 1.30
N ALA A 58 -5.67 -2.13 2.11
CA ALA A 58 -6.29 -1.85 3.40
C ALA A 58 -7.73 -1.29 3.24
N GLN A 59 -7.98 -0.46 2.22
CA GLN A 59 -9.34 -0.01 1.89
C GLN A 59 -10.25 -1.17 1.46
N CYS A 60 -9.75 -2.07 0.62
CA CYS A 60 -10.48 -3.27 0.22
C CYS A 60 -10.80 -4.17 1.42
N TYR A 61 -9.86 -4.27 2.36
CA TYR A 61 -10.05 -5.04 3.59
C TYR A 61 -11.13 -4.45 4.50
N VAL A 62 -11.16 -3.12 4.68
CA VAL A 62 -12.25 -2.44 5.41
C VAL A 62 -13.59 -2.68 4.72
N LYS A 63 -13.66 -2.46 3.41
CA LYS A 63 -14.89 -2.57 2.62
C LYS A 63 -15.48 -3.98 2.70
N SER A 64 -14.66 -5.02 2.51
CA SER A 64 -15.09 -6.41 2.63
C SER A 64 -15.53 -6.76 4.05
N SER A 65 -14.79 -6.32 5.07
CA SER A 65 -15.14 -6.55 6.47
C SER A 65 -16.45 -5.85 6.88
N MET A 66 -16.71 -4.64 6.37
CA MET A 66 -17.98 -3.93 6.55
C MET A 66 -19.15 -4.68 5.91
N ILE A 67 -18.98 -5.18 4.68
CA ILE A 67 -20.02 -5.95 3.98
C ILE A 67 -20.35 -7.23 4.77
N GLU A 68 -19.34 -7.97 5.23
CA GLU A 68 -19.55 -9.17 6.04
C GLU A 68 -20.27 -8.88 7.36
N SER A 69 -19.88 -7.80 8.03
CA SER A 69 -20.50 -7.34 9.27
C SER A 69 -21.99 -7.04 9.07
N LEU A 70 -22.33 -6.32 7.99
CA LEU A 70 -23.72 -6.00 7.64
C LEU A 70 -24.53 -7.27 7.33
N GLN A 71 -23.94 -8.24 6.63
CA GLN A 71 -24.60 -9.52 6.30
C GLN A 71 -24.85 -10.39 7.52
N LYS A 72 -23.97 -10.36 8.54
CA LYS A 72 -24.08 -11.18 9.75
C LYS A 72 -25.09 -10.61 10.78
N GLY A 73 -25.51 -9.35 10.65
CA GLY A 73 -26.59 -8.74 11.44
C GLY A 73 -26.32 -8.52 12.94
N ASP A 74 -25.17 -8.95 13.44
CA ASP A 74 -24.78 -8.85 14.85
C ASP A 74 -23.99 -7.55 15.08
N LYS A 75 -24.68 -6.50 15.57
CA LYS A 75 -24.13 -5.14 15.73
C LYS A 75 -22.93 -5.08 16.67
N ASP A 76 -22.86 -5.96 17.67
CA ASP A 76 -21.76 -5.95 18.64
C ASP A 76 -20.50 -6.60 18.06
N LYS A 77 -20.64 -7.64 17.23
CA LYS A 77 -19.50 -8.25 16.51
C LYS A 77 -19.05 -7.42 15.30
N SER A 78 -19.94 -6.62 14.74
CA SER A 78 -19.68 -5.72 13.61
C SER A 78 -18.52 -4.75 13.88
N PHE A 79 -18.43 -4.23 15.11
CA PHE A 79 -17.36 -3.32 15.50
C PHE A 79 -15.98 -4.01 15.52
N GLU A 80 -15.93 -5.25 16.00
CA GLU A 80 -14.70 -6.07 16.00
C GLU A 80 -14.23 -6.41 14.57
N PHE A 81 -15.15 -6.67 13.64
CA PHE A 81 -14.80 -6.93 12.24
C PHE A 81 -14.15 -5.73 11.54
N ILE A 82 -14.49 -4.50 11.96
CA ILE A 82 -14.03 -3.28 11.30
C ILE A 82 -12.80 -2.67 12.00
N LYS A 83 -12.63 -2.93 13.30
CA LYS A 83 -11.53 -2.40 14.12
C LYS A 83 -10.14 -2.73 13.57
N LYS A 84 -9.86 -4.01 13.33
CA LYS A 84 -8.55 -4.47 12.83
C LYS A 84 -8.20 -3.91 11.44
N PRO A 85 -9.12 -3.90 10.45
CA PRO A 85 -8.91 -3.18 9.20
C PRO A 85 -8.58 -1.68 9.37
N ILE A 86 -9.27 -0.97 10.27
CA ILE A 86 -9.01 0.45 10.54
C ILE A 86 -7.63 0.65 11.18
N GLU A 87 -7.23 -0.18 12.14
CA GLU A 87 -5.90 -0.13 12.75
C GLU A 87 -4.78 -0.35 11.72
N ILE A 88 -5.01 -1.21 10.72
CA ILE A 88 -4.08 -1.38 9.60
C ILE A 88 -4.00 -0.09 8.77
N LEU A 89 -5.14 0.51 8.40
CA LEU A 89 -5.16 1.77 7.65
C LEU A 89 -4.44 2.91 8.40
N MET A 90 -4.65 3.03 9.71
CA MET A 90 -3.99 4.07 10.52
C MET A 90 -2.47 3.92 10.49
N ARG A 91 -1.94 2.69 10.66
CA ARG A 91 -0.49 2.45 10.57
C ARG A 91 0.09 2.78 9.20
N VAL A 92 -0.64 2.48 8.13
CA VAL A 92 -0.23 2.84 6.75
C VAL A 92 -0.16 4.36 6.57
N SER A 93 -1.10 5.10 7.17
CA SER A 93 -1.10 6.56 7.13
C SER A 93 0.06 7.20 7.91
N GLU A 94 0.51 6.57 9.00
CA GLU A 94 1.66 7.02 9.78
C GLU A 94 2.98 6.84 9.00
N HIS A 95 3.13 5.75 8.26
CA HIS A 95 4.27 5.54 7.35
C HIS A 95 4.33 6.56 6.20
N SER A 96 3.19 7.10 5.76
CA SER A 96 3.13 8.22 4.81
C SER A 96 3.61 9.54 5.44
N SER A 97 3.39 9.73 6.75
CA SER A 97 3.83 10.93 7.47
C SER A 97 5.35 10.96 7.73
N LEU A 98 5.99 9.79 7.95
CA LEU A 98 7.44 9.69 8.10
C LEU A 98 8.18 10.08 6.80
N LEU A 99 7.66 9.70 5.63
CA LEU A 99 8.18 10.18 4.33
C LEU A 99 8.16 11.71 4.24
N LYS A 100 7.03 12.34 4.63
CA LYS A 100 6.89 13.80 4.60
C LYS A 100 7.86 14.49 5.56
N GLN A 101 8.13 13.87 6.71
CA GLN A 101 9.11 14.38 7.68
C GLN A 101 10.55 14.29 7.14
N LEU A 102 10.91 13.22 6.42
CA LEU A 102 12.22 13.12 5.77
C LEU A 102 12.39 14.16 4.64
N GLN A 103 11.35 14.38 3.83
CA GLN A 103 11.35 15.42 2.78
C GLN A 103 11.45 16.85 3.31
N SER A 104 11.01 17.11 4.55
CA SER A 104 11.08 18.44 5.17
C SER A 104 12.40 18.71 5.92
N ILE A 105 13.29 17.72 5.99
CA ILE A 105 14.66 17.89 6.48
C ILE A 105 15.60 18.35 5.34
N GLU A 106 15.21 18.15 4.08
CA GLU A 106 15.98 18.56 2.89
C GLU A 106 15.68 19.99 2.39
N ALA A 107 14.82 20.75 3.08
CA ALA A 107 14.46 22.14 2.77
C ALA A 107 15.03 23.13 3.80
#